data_AF-A0A7X9C216-F1
#
_entry.id   AF-A0A7X9C216-F1
#
_cell.length_a   1.000
_cell.length_b   1.000
_cell.length_c   1.000
_cell.angle_alpha   90.00
_cell.angle_beta   90.00
_cell.angle_gamma   90.00
#
_symmetry.space_group_name_H-M   'P 1'
#
loop_
_entity.id
_entity.type
_entity.pdbx_description
1 polymer ?
#
loop_
_entity_poly.entity_id
_entity_poly.type
_entity_poly.pdbx_seq_one_letter_code
_entity_poly.pdbx_strand_id
1 'polypeptide(L)'
;MSRKGFFIYAFLLGCFFLISNSLLAEDKISGKNREVSLDEWIERAEKHLMNGEDEKALSCYQQVLLLDSKNLSANIFMGNYYYLQVEKVRKDIEFKQTRKNKTNSEQREKYKESLIDLWPTYVKAKGYLEVVLSQFPSSEVIKTLNHIEELHKIIQ
;
A
#
# COMPACT_ATOMS: atom_id res chain seq x y z
N MET A 1 57.72 -20.86 -3.46
CA MET A 1 56.66 -20.17 -2.71
C MET A 1 56.04 -19.10 -3.59
N SER A 2 54.74 -19.24 -3.88
CA SER A 2 54.05 -18.63 -5.03
C SER A 2 53.64 -17.17 -4.79
N ARG A 3 54.15 -16.26 -5.63
CA ARG A 3 53.81 -14.82 -5.69
C ARG A 3 52.45 -14.58 -6.39
N LYS A 4 51.35 -15.13 -5.85
CA LYS A 4 50.00 -14.94 -6.44
C LYS A 4 48.99 -14.24 -5.51
N GLY A 5 49.33 -13.97 -4.25
CA GLY A 5 48.38 -13.40 -3.28
C GLY A 5 48.29 -11.87 -3.24
N PHE A 6 49.31 -11.14 -3.70
CA PHE A 6 49.37 -9.68 -3.49
C PHE A 6 48.70 -8.85 -4.59
N PHE A 7 48.52 -9.41 -5.79
CA PHE A 7 47.95 -8.69 -6.94
C PHE A 7 46.41 -8.59 -6.91
N ILE A 8 45.72 -9.50 -6.23
CA ILE A 8 44.25 -9.51 -6.18
C ILE A 8 43.73 -8.43 -5.22
N TYR A 9 44.45 -8.17 -4.12
CA TYR A 9 44.03 -7.17 -3.13
C TYR A 9 44.10 -5.73 -3.66
N ALA A 10 45.06 -5.43 -4.54
CA ALA A 10 45.17 -4.10 -5.16
C ALA A 10 44.03 -3.80 -6.15
N PHE A 11 43.47 -4.82 -6.81
CA PHE A 11 42.38 -4.64 -7.77
C PHE A 11 41.02 -4.44 -7.09
N LEU A 12 40.78 -5.14 -5.97
CA LEU A 12 39.53 -5.02 -5.22
C LEU A 12 39.40 -3.67 -4.46
N LEU A 13 40.51 -3.13 -3.95
CA LEU A 13 40.52 -1.78 -3.34
C LEU A 13 40.33 -0.65 -4.37
N GLY A 14 40.85 -0.82 -5.59
CA GLY A 14 40.65 0.14 -6.69
C GLY A 14 39.21 0.17 -7.21
N CYS A 15 38.55 -0.99 -7.33
CA CYS A 15 37.15 -1.06 -7.72
C CYS A 15 36.19 -0.52 -6.65
N PHE A 16 36.52 -0.67 -5.36
CA PHE A 16 35.73 -0.05 -4.29
C PHE A 16 35.80 1.48 -4.37
N PHE A 17 36.97 2.04 -4.69
CA PHE A 17 37.15 3.48 -4.86
C PHE A 17 36.39 4.05 -6.06
N LEU A 18 36.28 3.31 -7.18
CA LEU A 18 35.54 3.76 -8.36
C LEU A 18 34.02 3.56 -8.26
N ILE A 19 33.55 2.53 -7.54
CA ILE A 19 32.11 2.37 -7.25
C ILE A 19 31.65 3.43 -6.23
N SER A 20 32.51 3.81 -5.28
CA SER A 20 32.21 4.89 -4.33
C SER A 20 32.11 6.27 -5.01
N ASN A 21 32.94 6.53 -6.03
CA ASN A 21 33.01 7.84 -6.68
C ASN A 21 31.99 8.05 -7.81
N SER A 22 31.31 6.99 -8.27
CA SER A 22 30.19 7.08 -9.24
C SER A 22 28.83 7.30 -8.57
N LEU A 23 28.73 7.18 -7.24
CA LEU A 23 27.50 7.38 -6.47
C LEU A 23 27.47 8.74 -5.76
N LEU A 24 28.34 9.67 -6.15
CA LEU A 24 28.29 11.09 -5.78
C LEU A 24 27.63 11.90 -6.90
N ALA A 25 26.41 11.50 -7.29
CA ALA A 25 25.41 12.51 -7.57
C ALA A 25 24.91 12.96 -6.19
N GLU A 26 25.67 13.87 -5.58
CA GLU A 26 25.27 14.56 -4.36
C GLU A 26 24.01 15.36 -4.65
N ASP A 27 22.85 14.75 -4.42
CA ASP A 27 21.70 15.55 -4.03
C ASP A 27 22.01 16.00 -2.59
N LYS A 28 22.56 17.22 -2.48
CA LYS A 28 22.84 17.89 -1.21
C LYS A 28 21.53 18.13 -0.45
N ILE A 29 20.99 17.09 0.17
CA ILE A 29 19.98 17.24 1.20
C ILE A 29 20.72 17.26 2.53
N SER A 30 21.12 18.48 2.87
CA SER A 30 21.38 18.98 4.22
C SER A 30 21.06 17.99 5.34
N GLY A 31 22.12 17.46 5.95
CA GLY A 31 22.06 16.69 7.18
C GLY A 31 21.45 17.52 8.30
N LYS A 32 20.17 17.26 8.56
CA LYS A 32 19.53 17.42 9.86
C LYS A 32 18.53 16.28 9.92
N ASN A 33 18.69 15.34 10.86
CA ASN A 33 17.57 14.50 11.29
C ASN A 33 16.52 15.43 11.91
N ARG A 34 15.78 16.13 11.06
CA ARG A 34 14.59 16.86 11.45
C ARG A 34 13.52 15.81 11.60
N GLU A 35 13.05 15.65 12.82
CA GLU A 35 11.79 14.97 13.08
C GLU A 35 10.73 15.71 12.27
N VAL A 36 10.22 15.02 11.23
CA VAL A 36 9.17 15.54 10.36
C VAL A 36 7.88 15.52 11.18
N SER A 37 7.22 16.67 11.30
CA SER A 37 6.00 16.78 12.10
C SER A 37 4.84 16.02 11.44
N LEU A 38 3.81 15.73 12.24
CA LEU A 38 2.58 15.12 11.76
C LEU A 38 1.97 15.90 10.58
N ASP A 39 1.89 17.23 10.71
CA ASP A 39 1.32 18.12 9.69
C ASP A 39 2.14 18.12 8.40
N GLU A 40 3.47 18.06 8.51
CA GLU A 40 4.36 18.02 7.34
C GLU A 40 4.19 16.69 6.57
N TRP A 41 3.95 15.57 7.25
CA TRP A 41 3.63 14.31 6.58
C TRP A 41 2.29 14.37 5.85
N ILE A 42 1.28 15.00 6.46
CA ILE A 42 -0.05 15.17 5.85
C ILE A 42 0.06 16.05 4.59
N GLU A 43 0.73 17.20 4.69
CA GLU A 43 0.91 18.11 3.55
C GLU A 43 1.62 17.42 2.37
N ARG A 44 2.68 16.64 2.66
CA ARG A 44 3.36 15.84 1.64
C ARG A 44 2.44 14.79 1.02
N ALA A 45 1.65 14.11 1.84
CA ALA A 45 0.70 13.10 1.36
C ALA A 45 -0.33 13.71 0.42
N GLU A 46 -0.93 14.83 0.80
CA GLU A 46 -1.92 15.56 -0.01
C GLU A 46 -1.32 16.06 -1.33
N LYS A 47 -0.08 16.58 -1.29
CA LYS A 47 0.65 16.96 -2.52
C LYS A 47 0.85 15.77 -3.46
N HIS A 48 1.23 14.61 -2.93
CA HIS A 48 1.35 13.40 -3.74
C HIS A 48 0.01 12.97 -4.33
N LEU A 49 -1.10 13.08 -3.59
CA LEU A 49 -2.44 12.80 -4.12
C LEU A 49 -2.83 13.75 -5.25
N MET A 50 -2.56 15.05 -5.12
CA MET A 50 -2.83 16.02 -6.19
C MET A 50 -2.04 15.71 -7.47
N ASN A 51 -0.88 15.06 -7.34
CA ASN A 51 -0.05 14.63 -8.46
C ASN A 51 -0.41 13.22 -8.98
N GLY A 52 -1.38 12.52 -8.38
CA GLY A 52 -1.72 11.14 -8.71
C GLY A 52 -0.65 10.11 -8.30
N GLU A 53 0.23 10.46 -7.35
CA GLU A 53 1.32 9.62 -6.87
C GLU A 53 0.88 8.80 -5.64
N ASP A 54 -0.16 7.99 -5.81
CA ASP A 54 -0.85 7.29 -4.71
C ASP A 54 0.08 6.44 -3.82
N GLU A 55 1.13 5.83 -4.40
CA GLU A 55 2.12 5.04 -3.64
C GLU A 55 3.00 5.89 -2.71
N LYS A 56 3.33 7.11 -3.15
CA LYS A 56 4.10 8.07 -2.32
C LYS A 56 3.19 8.65 -1.23
N ALA A 57 1.93 8.96 -1.57
CA ALA A 57 0.94 9.38 -0.60
C ALA A 57 0.70 8.30 0.47
N LEU A 58 0.60 7.03 0.05
CA LEU A 58 0.49 5.87 0.95
C LEU A 58 1.66 5.81 1.94
N SER A 59 2.88 5.98 1.45
CA SER A 59 4.08 5.98 2.30
C SER A 59 4.05 7.10 3.33
N CYS A 60 3.58 8.29 2.95
CA CYS A 60 3.43 9.42 3.87
C CYS A 60 2.34 9.16 4.93
N TYR A 61 1.16 8.68 4.52
CA TYR A 61 0.08 8.35 5.47
C TYR A 61 0.42 7.20 6.41
N GLN A 62 1.28 6.27 6.01
CA GLN A 62 1.84 5.27 6.92
C GLN A 62 2.67 5.93 8.03
N GLN A 63 3.49 6.95 7.70
CA GLN A 63 4.19 7.72 8.73
C GLN A 63 3.23 8.48 9.64
N VAL A 64 2.18 9.08 9.07
CA VAL A 64 1.12 9.73 9.87
C VAL A 64 0.51 8.75 10.88
N LEU A 65 0.18 7.52 10.46
CA LEU A 65 -0.40 6.52 11.34
C LEU A 65 0.57 5.94 12.39
N LEU A 66 1.88 5.99 12.14
CA LEU A 66 2.89 5.66 13.14
C LEU A 66 2.92 6.70 14.26
N LEU A 67 2.72 7.98 13.92
CA LEU A 67 2.70 9.10 14.87
C LEU A 67 1.33 9.24 15.57
N ASP A 68 0.24 9.07 14.82
CA ASP A 68 -1.14 9.12 15.28
C ASP A 68 -1.99 8.06 14.57
N SER A 69 -2.12 6.90 15.21
CA SER A 69 -2.92 5.77 14.70
C SER A 69 -4.40 6.10 14.47
N LYS A 70 -4.94 7.13 15.13
CA LYS A 70 -6.34 7.54 14.98
C LYS A 70 -6.51 8.72 14.05
N ASN A 71 -5.45 9.18 13.36
CA ASN A 71 -5.54 10.31 12.47
C ASN A 71 -6.63 10.12 11.42
N LEU A 72 -7.61 11.03 11.39
CA LEU A 72 -8.81 10.89 10.57
C LEU A 72 -8.48 10.86 9.07
N SER A 73 -7.65 11.79 8.59
CA SER A 73 -7.28 11.89 7.17
C SER A 73 -6.56 10.64 6.68
N ALA A 74 -5.58 10.16 7.46
CA ALA A 74 -4.85 8.96 7.13
C ALA A 74 -5.75 7.70 7.13
N ASN A 75 -6.63 7.56 8.13
CA ASN A 75 -7.56 6.43 8.17
C ASN A 75 -8.57 6.45 7.00
N ILE A 76 -9.08 7.63 6.62
CA ILE A 76 -9.93 7.79 5.43
C ILE A 76 -9.19 7.35 4.17
N PHE A 77 -7.96 7.86 3.98
CA PHE A 77 -7.15 7.51 2.82
C PHE A 77 -6.87 6.01 2.77
N MET A 78 -6.38 5.42 3.86
CA MET A 78 -5.99 4.01 3.92
C MET A 78 -7.17 3.07 3.70
N GLY A 79 -8.31 3.35 4.32
CA GLY A 79 -9.54 2.59 4.13
C GLY A 79 -9.98 2.57 2.68
N ASN A 80 -10.06 3.75 2.05
CA ASN A 80 -10.47 3.88 0.66
C ASN A 80 -9.44 3.28 -0.30
N TYR A 81 -8.15 3.49 -0.06
CA TYR A 81 -7.07 2.95 -0.88
C TYR A 81 -7.17 1.42 -0.98
N TYR A 82 -7.23 0.73 0.15
CA TYR A 82 -7.32 -0.74 0.15
C TYR A 82 -8.65 -1.22 -0.43
N TYR A 83 -9.76 -0.57 -0.10
CA TYR A 83 -11.08 -0.91 -0.62
C TYR A 83 -11.16 -0.81 -2.15
N LEU A 84 -10.70 0.30 -2.73
CA LEU A 84 -10.75 0.52 -4.18
C LEU A 84 -9.83 -0.46 -4.92
N GLN A 85 -8.64 -0.74 -4.38
CA GLN A 85 -7.72 -1.70 -4.97
C GLN A 85 -8.33 -3.10 -5.04
N VAL A 86 -8.94 -3.58 -3.94
CA VAL A 86 -9.57 -4.91 -3.92
C VAL A 86 -10.84 -4.98 -4.78
N GLU A 87 -11.66 -3.92 -4.78
CA GLU A 87 -12.86 -3.86 -5.63
C GLU A 87 -12.53 -3.87 -7.12
N LYS A 88 -11.42 -3.25 -7.52
CA LYS A 88 -10.94 -3.30 -8.91
C LYS A 88 -10.62 -4.73 -9.33
N VAL A 89 -9.96 -5.50 -8.46
CA VAL A 89 -9.63 -6.91 -8.72
C VAL A 89 -10.90 -7.76 -8.74
N ARG A 90 -11.81 -7.57 -7.76
CA ARG A 90 -13.10 -8.30 -7.71
C ARG A 90 -13.92 -8.11 -8.99
N LYS A 91 -14.07 -6.86 -9.46
CA LYS A 91 -14.81 -6.54 -10.69
C LYS A 91 -14.18 -7.16 -11.93
N ASP A 92 -12.86 -7.20 -12.03
CA ASP A 92 -12.16 -7.87 -13.13
C ASP A 92 -12.39 -9.39 -13.11
N ILE A 93 -12.43 -10.01 -11.92
CA ILE A 93 -12.77 -11.43 -11.76
C ILE A 93 -14.20 -11.69 -12.23
N GLU A 94 -15.17 -10.90 -11.79
CA GLU A 94 -16.57 -11.01 -12.23
C GLU A 94 -16.70 -10.87 -13.75
N PHE A 95 -16.05 -9.85 -14.32
CA PHE A 95 -16.04 -9.63 -15.76
C PHE A 95 -15.44 -10.80 -16.54
N LYS A 96 -14.33 -11.38 -16.06
CA LYS A 96 -13.71 -12.56 -16.69
C LYS A 96 -14.56 -13.82 -16.55
N GLN A 97 -15.37 -13.94 -15.50
CA GLN A 97 -16.26 -15.07 -15.28
C GLN A 97 -17.50 -15.03 -16.19
N THR A 98 -18.12 -13.86 -16.40
CA THR A 98 -19.29 -13.72 -17.29
C THR A 98 -19.01 -14.10 -18.75
N ARG A 99 -17.75 -13.99 -19.21
CA ARG A 99 -17.34 -14.36 -20.58
C ARG A 99 -17.17 -15.87 -20.79
N LYS A 100 -17.14 -16.68 -19.73
CA LYS A 100 -16.93 -18.13 -19.83
C LYS A 100 -18.29 -18.84 -19.74
N ASN A 101 -18.65 -19.60 -20.77
CA ASN A 101 -19.82 -20.50 -20.78
C ASN A 101 -19.65 -21.64 -19.76
N LYS A 102 -19.78 -21.33 -18.47
CA LYS A 102 -19.72 -22.27 -17.34
C LYS A 102 -21.11 -22.40 -16.72
N THR A 103 -21.36 -23.52 -16.04
CA THR A 103 -22.59 -23.70 -15.27
C THR A 103 -22.61 -22.74 -14.08
N ASN A 104 -23.81 -22.31 -13.68
CA ASN A 104 -24.01 -21.32 -12.61
C ASN A 104 -23.43 -21.76 -11.25
N SER A 105 -23.39 -23.09 -11.00
CA SER A 105 -22.82 -23.66 -9.76
C SER A 105 -21.30 -23.53 -9.70
N GLU A 106 -20.57 -23.85 -10.77
CA GLU A 106 -19.11 -23.73 -10.80
C GLU A 106 -18.65 -22.27 -10.75
N GLN A 107 -19.42 -21.36 -11.35
CA GLN A 107 -19.12 -19.93 -11.32
C GLN A 107 -19.19 -19.38 -9.89
N ARG A 108 -20.22 -19.78 -9.12
CA ARG A 108 -20.37 -19.37 -7.72
C ARG A 108 -19.22 -19.86 -6.84
N GLU A 109 -18.84 -21.14 -6.96
CA GLU A 109 -17.76 -21.70 -6.14
C GLU A 109 -16.44 -20.99 -6.40
N LYS A 110 -16.10 -20.80 -7.69
CA LYS A 110 -14.88 -20.09 -8.07
C LYS A 110 -14.88 -18.61 -7.65
N TYR A 111 -16.04 -17.95 -7.66
CA TYR A 111 -16.18 -16.59 -7.14
C TYR A 111 -15.93 -16.56 -5.63
N LYS A 112 -16.49 -17.52 -4.88
CA LYS A 112 -16.25 -17.66 -3.43
C LYS A 112 -14.78 -17.90 -3.11
N GLU A 113 -14.11 -18.81 -3.82
CA GLU A 113 -12.65 -19.02 -3.71
C GLU A 113 -11.86 -17.73 -3.96
N SER A 114 -12.18 -17.04 -5.06
CA SER A 114 -11.53 -15.77 -5.39
C SER A 114 -11.76 -14.71 -4.31
N LEU A 115 -12.96 -14.68 -3.71
CA LEU A 115 -13.31 -13.73 -2.67
C LEU A 115 -12.58 -14.04 -1.35
N ILE A 116 -12.33 -15.32 -1.03
CA ILE A 116 -11.49 -15.74 0.09
C ILE A 116 -10.06 -15.17 -0.05
N ASP A 117 -9.48 -15.25 -1.25
CA ASP A 117 -8.14 -14.71 -1.52
C ASP A 117 -8.08 -13.18 -1.35
N LEU A 118 -9.17 -12.49 -1.68
CA LEU A 118 -9.27 -11.03 -1.54
C LEU A 118 -9.61 -10.57 -0.11
N TRP A 119 -10.16 -11.45 0.72
CA TRP A 119 -10.70 -11.13 2.03
C TRP A 119 -9.73 -10.42 2.98
N PRO A 120 -8.43 -10.77 3.08
CA PRO A 120 -7.48 -10.06 3.94
C PRO A 120 -7.39 -8.55 3.64
N THR A 121 -7.54 -8.16 2.37
CA THR A 121 -7.51 -6.74 1.97
C THR A 121 -8.79 -6.02 2.37
N TYR A 122 -9.95 -6.69 2.28
CA TYR A 122 -11.21 -6.14 2.80
C TYR A 122 -11.17 -5.94 4.32
N VAL A 123 -10.62 -6.90 5.06
CA VAL A 123 -10.43 -6.78 6.51
C VAL A 123 -9.55 -5.57 6.84
N LYS A 124 -8.46 -5.37 6.09
CA LYS A 124 -7.57 -4.22 6.24
C LYS A 124 -8.31 -2.89 5.98
N ALA A 125 -9.07 -2.80 4.90
CA ALA A 125 -9.89 -1.63 4.59
C ALA A 125 -10.93 -1.35 5.68
N LYS A 126 -11.66 -2.40 6.12
CA LYS A 126 -12.67 -2.33 7.18
C LYS A 126 -12.10 -1.76 8.47
N GLY A 127 -10.93 -2.23 8.92
CA GLY A 127 -10.30 -1.75 10.16
C GLY A 127 -10.04 -0.23 10.16
N TYR A 128 -9.53 0.33 9.06
CA TYR A 128 -9.35 1.78 8.95
C TYR A 128 -10.68 2.54 8.92
N LEU A 129 -11.65 2.04 8.16
CA LEU A 129 -12.97 2.66 8.03
C LEU A 129 -13.77 2.65 9.34
N GLU A 130 -13.62 1.63 10.18
CA GLU A 130 -14.21 1.58 11.52
C GLU A 130 -13.63 2.67 12.45
N VAL A 131 -12.33 2.94 12.35
CA VAL A 131 -11.69 4.05 13.07
C VAL A 131 -12.27 5.39 12.62
N VAL A 132 -12.48 5.58 11.31
CA VAL A 132 -13.16 6.78 10.77
C VAL A 132 -14.57 6.90 11.35
N LEU A 133 -15.36 5.82 11.29
CA LEU A 133 -16.74 5.83 11.75
C LEU A 133 -16.87 6.13 13.25
N SER A 134 -15.90 5.67 14.05
CA SER A 134 -15.87 5.93 15.51
C SER A 134 -15.67 7.41 15.86
N GLN A 135 -15.07 8.20 14.95
CA GLN A 135 -14.79 9.61 15.14
C GLN A 135 -15.81 10.50 14.43
N PHE A 136 -16.25 10.08 13.25
CA PHE A 136 -17.11 10.84 12.38
C PHE A 136 -18.16 9.94 11.72
N PRO A 137 -19.46 10.15 12.01
CA PRO A 137 -20.53 9.40 11.36
C PRO A 137 -20.60 9.77 9.88
N SER A 138 -20.22 8.84 9.00
CA SER A 138 -20.25 9.02 7.56
C SER A 138 -21.12 7.96 6.90
N SER A 139 -22.15 8.40 6.18
CA SER A 139 -23.04 7.52 5.42
C SER A 139 -22.28 6.75 4.33
N GLU A 140 -21.25 7.34 3.75
CA GLU A 140 -20.44 6.70 2.72
C GLU A 140 -19.56 5.58 3.29
N VAL A 141 -18.98 5.80 4.47
CA VAL A 141 -18.23 4.78 5.21
C VAL A 141 -19.16 3.63 5.59
N ILE A 142 -20.36 3.93 6.10
CA ILE A 142 -21.36 2.91 6.46
C ILE A 142 -21.74 2.06 5.25
N LYS A 143 -22.03 2.66 4.09
CA LYS A 143 -22.33 1.90 2.86
C LYS A 143 -21.18 0.96 2.48
N THR A 144 -19.95 1.46 2.56
CA THR A 144 -18.75 0.67 2.24
C THR A 144 -18.60 -0.51 3.18
N LEU A 145 -18.78 -0.29 4.48
CA LEU A 145 -18.73 -1.35 5.48
C LEU A 145 -19.85 -2.39 5.29
N ASN A 146 -21.07 -1.94 4.99
CA ASN A 146 -22.19 -2.85 4.69
C ASN A 146 -21.90 -3.73 3.47
N HIS A 147 -21.31 -3.17 2.40
CA HIS A 147 -20.89 -3.94 1.23
C HIS A 147 -19.84 -5.00 1.60
N ILE A 148 -18.84 -4.65 2.43
CA ILE A 148 -17.86 -5.61 2.95
C ILE A 148 -18.55 -6.74 3.74
N GLU A 149 -19.56 -6.41 4.53
CA GLU A 149 -20.33 -7.40 5.30
C GLU A 149 -21.19 -8.31 4.42
N GLU A 150 -21.76 -7.79 3.34
CA GLU A 150 -22.46 -8.59 2.33
C GLU A 150 -21.53 -9.58 1.65
N LEU A 151 -20.30 -9.16 1.32
CA LEU A 151 -19.27 -10.05 0.78
C LEU A 151 -18.87 -11.14 1.79
N HIS A 152 -18.77 -10.81 3.08
CA HIS A 152 -18.45 -11.79 4.12
C HIS A 152 -19.47 -12.94 4.16
N LYS A 153 -20.77 -12.63 4.02
CA LYS A 153 -21.85 -13.62 4.03
C LYS A 153 -21.76 -14.63 2.88
N ILE A 154 -21.07 -14.30 1.79
CA ILE A 154 -20.83 -15.21 0.67
C ILE A 154 -19.74 -16.23 1.03
N ILE A 155 -18.74 -15.79 1.80
CA ILE A 155 -17.58 -16.61 2.18
C ILE A 155 -17.92 -17.58 3.32
N GLN A 156 -18.78 -17.17 4.25
CA GLN A 156 -19.31 -18.04 5.32
C GLN A 156 -20.07 -19.25 4.75
#